data_AF-A0A914DP59-F1
#
_entry.id   AF-A0A914DP59-F1
#
_cell.length_a   1.000
_cell.length_b   1.000
_cell.length_c   1.000
_cell.angle_alpha   90.00
_cell.angle_beta   90.00
_cell.angle_gamma   90.00
#
_symmetry.space_group_name_H-M   'P 1'
#
loop_
_entity.id
_entity.type
_entity.pdbx_description
1 polymer ?
#
loop_
_entity_poly.entity_id
_entity_poly.type
_entity_poly.pdbx_seq_one_letter_code
_entity_poly.pdbx_strand_id
1 'polypeptide(L)'
;MADYVQLINANNQEGSFLRAALAIKNDQFQQAKNYINKVRDMFDSELTAMATESYERAYGAMVFAQQLTELEEAIEYKMIPERRTRIAFLWSRVTFMPGMPKTFIFQN
;
A
#
# COMPACT_ATOMS: atom_id res chain seq x y z
N MET A 1 4.48 14.53 8.07
CA MET A 1 3.63 13.52 7.40
C MET A 1 2.45 13.12 8.26
N ALA A 2 2.65 12.77 9.54
CA ALA A 2 1.56 12.45 10.47
C ALA A 2 0.47 13.55 10.54
N ASP A 3 0.87 14.82 10.65
CA ASP A 3 -0.08 15.95 10.77
C ASP A 3 -0.98 16.10 9.53
N TYR A 4 -0.45 15.83 8.33
CA TYR A 4 -1.23 15.87 7.09
C TYR A 4 -2.22 14.70 6.99
N VAL A 5 -1.81 13.50 7.42
CA VAL A 5 -2.67 12.30 7.40
C VAL A 5 -3.88 12.47 8.35
N GLN A 6 -3.71 13.23 9.44
CA GLN A 6 -4.82 13.53 10.36
C GLN A 6 -5.92 14.39 9.73
N LEU A 7 -5.59 15.23 8.74
CA LEU A 7 -6.56 16.06 8.02
C LEU A 7 -7.41 15.26 7.02
N ILE A 8 -6.95 14.08 6.63
CA ILE A 8 -7.65 13.21 5.66
C ILE A 8 -8.62 12.31 6.40
N ASN A 9 -9.86 12.23 5.93
CA ASN A 9 -10.92 11.40 6.50
C ASN A 9 -10.44 9.95 6.66
N ALA A 10 -10.42 9.45 7.90
CA ALA A 10 -9.97 8.08 8.20
C ALA A 10 -10.86 6.98 7.61
N ASN A 11 -12.04 7.33 7.09
CA ASN A 11 -13.02 6.40 6.53
C ASN A 11 -13.06 6.42 5.01
N ASN A 12 -12.21 7.20 4.33
CA ASN A 12 -12.01 7.07 2.89
C ASN A 12 -10.79 6.16 2.60
N GLN A 13 -10.69 5.71 1.33
CA GLN A 13 -9.61 4.82 0.88
C GLN A 13 -8.22 5.46 1.07
N GLU A 14 -8.03 6.68 0.60
CA GLU A 14 -6.76 7.41 0.68
C GLU A 14 -6.28 7.60 2.14
N GLY A 15 -7.18 8.01 3.02
CA GLY A 15 -6.89 8.24 4.43
C GLY A 15 -6.57 6.96 5.19
N SER A 16 -7.19 5.83 4.81
CA SER A 16 -6.85 4.52 5.36
C SER A 16 -5.49 4.03 4.82
N PHE A 17 -5.23 4.22 3.52
CA PHE A 17 -3.96 3.88 2.87
C PHE A 17 -2.77 4.62 3.49
N LEU A 18 -2.87 5.95 3.65
CA LEU A 18 -1.80 6.76 4.24
C LEU A 18 -1.56 6.44 5.71
N ARG A 19 -2.60 6.05 6.46
CA ARG A 19 -2.47 5.56 7.84
C ARG A 19 -1.79 4.20 7.91
N ALA A 20 -2.04 3.31 6.95
CA ALA A 20 -1.29 2.07 6.84
C ALA A 20 0.20 2.34 6.63
N ALA A 21 0.56 3.22 5.69
CA ALA A 21 1.94 3.60 5.44
C ALA A 21 2.63 4.21 6.68
N LEU A 22 1.92 5.08 7.41
CA LEU A 22 2.42 5.67 8.66
C LEU A 22 2.63 4.61 9.75
N ALA A 23 1.69 3.66 9.89
CA ALA A 23 1.80 2.57 10.85
C ALA A 23 2.98 1.64 10.53
N ILE A 24 3.25 1.34 9.24
CA ILE A 24 4.43 0.56 8.82
C ILE A 24 5.72 1.29 9.18
N LYS A 25 5.77 2.61 8.95
CA LYS A 25 6.93 3.42 9.31
C LYS A 25 7.22 3.36 10.82
N ASN A 26 6.17 3.39 11.64
CA ASN A 26 6.27 3.32 13.09
C ASN A 26 6.37 1.89 13.63
N ASP A 27 6.61 0.89 12.77
CA ASP A 27 6.64 -0.56 13.10
C ASP A 27 5.37 -1.09 13.80
N GLN A 28 4.23 -0.42 13.61
CA GLN A 28 2.91 -0.79 14.12
C GLN A 28 2.19 -1.75 13.15
N PHE A 29 2.80 -2.91 12.89
CA PHE A 29 2.39 -3.80 11.79
C PHE A 29 0.96 -4.34 11.89
N GLN A 30 0.46 -4.63 13.10
CA GLN A 30 -0.92 -5.09 13.26
C GLN A 30 -1.94 -4.00 12.88
N GLN A 31 -1.65 -2.76 13.25
CA GLN A 31 -2.48 -1.62 12.89
C GLN A 31 -2.42 -1.34 11.39
N ALA A 32 -1.23 -1.45 10.79
CA ALA A 32 -1.06 -1.35 9.34
C ALA A 32 -1.91 -2.38 8.60
N LYS A 33 -1.88 -3.66 9.00
CA LYS A 33 -2.72 -4.72 8.41
C LYS A 33 -4.21 -4.41 8.50
N ASN A 34 -4.68 -3.89 9.63
CA ASN A 34 -6.08 -3.51 9.79
C ASN A 34 -6.48 -2.41 8.78
N TYR A 35 -5.63 -1.41 8.56
CA TYR A 35 -5.89 -0.37 7.56
C TYR A 35 -5.82 -0.90 6.13
N ILE A 36 -4.86 -1.78 5.80
CA ILE A 36 -4.77 -2.41 4.46
C ILE A 36 -6.05 -3.20 4.16
N ASN A 37 -6.51 -4.02 5.11
CA ASN A 37 -7.76 -4.78 4.95
C ASN A 37 -8.96 -3.85 4.78
N LYS A 38 -9.06 -2.78 5.57
CA LYS A 38 -10.12 -1.78 5.42
C LYS A 38 -10.14 -1.17 4.02
N VAL A 39 -8.97 -0.86 3.45
CA VAL A 39 -8.89 -0.34 2.08
C VAL A 39 -9.35 -1.38 1.06
N ARG A 40 -8.96 -2.65 1.21
CA ARG A 40 -9.43 -3.74 0.33
C ARG A 40 -10.93 -3.91 0.36
N ASP A 41 -11.54 -3.92 1.55
CA ASP A 41 -12.99 -4.05 1.70
C ASP A 41 -13.74 -2.94 0.94
N MET A 42 -13.20 -1.71 0.95
CA MET A 42 -13.77 -0.60 0.18
C MET A 42 -13.52 -0.73 -1.32
N PHE A 43 -12.39 -1.31 -1.72
CA PHE A 43 -11.90 -1.32 -3.09
C PHE A 43 -12.40 -2.52 -3.93
N ASP A 44 -12.67 -3.67 -3.33
CA ASP A 44 -13.06 -4.90 -4.03
C ASP A 44 -14.36 -4.73 -4.85
N SER A 45 -15.30 -3.95 -4.34
CA SER A 45 -16.57 -3.64 -5.02
C SER A 45 -16.37 -2.74 -6.23
N GLU A 46 -15.41 -1.81 -6.18
CA GLU A 46 -15.10 -0.86 -7.24
C GLU A 46 -14.29 -1.51 -8.37
N LEU A 47 -13.30 -2.34 -8.03
CA LEU A 47 -12.47 -3.05 -9.01
C LEU A 47 -13.32 -3.96 -9.92
N THR A 48 -14.22 -4.74 -9.31
CA THR A 48 -15.07 -5.68 -10.04
C THR A 48 -15.98 -4.97 -11.04
N ALA A 49 -16.52 -3.80 -10.68
CA ALA A 49 -17.36 -2.99 -11.56
C ALA A 49 -16.55 -2.33 -12.70
N MET A 50 -15.33 -1.86 -12.43
CA MET A 50 -14.50 -1.22 -13.47
C MET A 50 -13.94 -2.22 -14.49
N ALA A 51 -13.57 -3.43 -14.03
CA ALA A 51 -12.99 -4.47 -14.88
C ALA A 51 -13.97 -5.02 -15.92
N THR A 52 -15.27 -4.99 -15.65
CA THR A 52 -16.31 -5.43 -16.60
C THR A 52 -16.62 -4.40 -17.68
N GLU A 53 -16.28 -3.12 -17.45
CA GLU A 53 -16.57 -2.04 -18.40
C GLU A 53 -15.44 -1.83 -19.41
N SER A 54 -14.18 -1.68 -18.95
CA SER A 54 -13.02 -1.58 -19.83
C SER A 54 -11.70 -1.71 -19.08
N TYR A 55 -10.68 -2.23 -19.77
CA TYR A 55 -9.32 -2.31 -19.24
C TYR A 55 -8.73 -0.93 -18.86
N GLU A 56 -8.98 0.11 -19.68
CA GLU A 56 -8.45 1.46 -19.43
C GLU A 56 -8.98 2.05 -18.11
N ARG A 57 -10.27 1.87 -17.79
CA ARG A 57 -10.84 2.32 -16.52
C ARG A 57 -10.34 1.50 -15.34
N ALA A 58 -10.10 0.21 -15.54
CA ALA A 58 -9.57 -0.67 -14.50
C ALA A 58 -8.07 -0.46 -14.21
N TYR A 59 -7.32 0.17 -15.12
CA TYR A 59 -5.87 0.32 -14.96
C TYR A 59 -5.47 1.06 -13.68
N GLY A 60 -6.11 2.20 -13.38
CA GLY A 60 -5.83 2.95 -12.14
C GLY A 60 -6.13 2.12 -10.88
N ALA A 61 -7.19 1.32 -10.94
CA ALA A 61 -7.55 0.40 -9.89
C ALA A 61 -6.50 -0.74 -9.74
N MET A 62 -6.02 -1.32 -10.84
CA MET A 62 -4.94 -2.32 -10.79
C MET A 62 -3.65 -1.77 -10.19
N VAL A 63 -3.28 -0.52 -10.51
CA VAL A 63 -2.14 0.16 -9.89
C VAL A 63 -2.35 0.35 -8.39
N PHE A 64 -3.56 0.71 -7.97
CA PHE A 64 -3.88 0.83 -6.54
C PHE A 64 -3.87 -0.53 -5.81
N ALA A 65 -4.34 -1.60 -6.44
CA ALA A 65 -4.23 -2.96 -5.90
C ALA A 65 -2.76 -3.36 -5.70
N GLN A 66 -1.88 -3.00 -6.65
CA GLN A 66 -0.44 -3.16 -6.49
C GLN A 66 0.08 -2.38 -5.27
N GLN A 67 -0.45 -1.18 -4.99
CA GLN A 67 -0.05 -0.33 -3.84
C GLN A 67 -0.37 -0.98 -2.51
N LEU A 68 -1.50 -1.66 -2.44
CA LEU A 68 -1.85 -2.44 -1.26
C LEU A 68 -0.92 -3.63 -1.06
N THR A 69 -0.60 -4.36 -2.14
CA THR A 69 0.34 -5.49 -2.08
C THR A 69 1.73 -5.04 -1.62
N GLU A 70 2.23 -3.90 -2.12
CA GLU A 70 3.55 -3.41 -1.74
C GLU A 70 3.64 -2.95 -0.28
N LEU A 71 2.54 -2.43 0.31
CA LEU A 71 2.48 -2.17 1.75
C LEU A 71 2.58 -3.47 2.58
N GLU A 72 1.98 -4.56 2.12
CA GLU A 72 2.12 -5.86 2.79
C GLU A 72 3.54 -6.39 2.67
N GLU A 73 4.14 -6.32 1.48
CA GLU A 73 5.53 -6.70 1.26
C GLU A 73 6.47 -5.86 2.12
N ALA A 74 6.18 -4.58 2.36
CA ALA A 74 6.97 -3.76 3.28
C ALA A 74 6.91 -4.26 4.73
N ILE A 75 5.75 -4.74 5.19
CA ILE A 75 5.61 -5.39 6.49
C ILE A 75 6.44 -6.68 6.52
N GLU A 76 6.29 -7.53 5.50
CA GLU A 76 7.04 -8.79 5.42
C GLU A 76 8.55 -8.58 5.34
N TYR A 77 9.00 -7.56 4.59
CA TYR A 77 10.40 -7.20 4.49
C TYR A 77 10.99 -6.84 5.85
N LYS A 78 10.26 -6.07 6.66
CA LYS A 78 10.68 -5.68 8.02
C LYS A 78 10.65 -6.89 8.97
N MET A 79 9.61 -7.73 8.91
CA MET A 79 9.38 -8.82 9.86
C MET A 79 10.10 -10.15 9.54
N ILE A 80 10.37 -10.45 8.27
CA ILE A 80 10.81 -11.78 7.80
C ILE A 80 12.13 -11.64 7.02
N PRO A 81 13.29 -11.81 7.66
CA PRO A 81 14.60 -11.65 7.03
C PRO A 81 14.79 -12.47 5.75
N GLU A 82 14.25 -13.69 5.71
CA GLU A 82 14.36 -14.63 4.60
C GLU A 82 13.66 -14.14 3.32
N ARG A 83 12.64 -13.26 3.47
CA ARG A 83 11.89 -12.71 2.34
C ARG A 83 12.54 -11.46 1.74
N ARG A 84 13.46 -10.79 2.45
CA ARG A 84 14.05 -9.51 2.03
C ARG A 84 14.67 -9.55 0.65
N THR A 85 15.47 -10.57 0.36
CA THR A 85 16.16 -10.69 -0.94
C THR A 85 15.18 -10.81 -2.09
N ARG A 86 14.12 -11.61 -1.91
CA ARG A 86 13.08 -11.81 -2.93
C ARG A 86 12.29 -10.53 -3.16
N ILE A 87 11.84 -9.89 -2.09
CA ILE A 87 11.04 -8.66 -2.16
C ILE A 87 11.87 -7.53 -2.79
N ALA A 88 13.14 -7.36 -2.37
CA ALA A 88 14.03 -6.37 -2.97
C ALA A 88 14.26 -6.60 -4.47
N PHE A 89 14.36 -7.87 -4.88
CA PHE A 89 14.45 -8.23 -6.30
C PHE A 89 13.15 -7.88 -7.05
N LEU A 90 11.97 -8.21 -6.48
CA LEU A 90 10.68 -7.90 -7.09
C LEU A 90 10.48 -6.39 -7.29
N TRP A 91 10.74 -5.59 -6.26
CA TRP A 91 10.68 -4.12 -6.34
C TRP A 91 11.69 -3.50 -7.32
N SER A 92 12.78 -4.21 -7.65
CA SER A 92 13.73 -3.74 -8.68
C SER A 92 13.22 -3.92 -10.11
N ARG A 93 12.28 -4.85 -10.31
CA ARG A 93 11.69 -5.22 -11.60
C ARG A 93 10.40 -4.46 -11.85
N VAL A 94 9.65 -4.27 -10.79
CA VAL A 94 8.38 -3.58 -10.77
C VAL A 94 8.63 -2.24 -10.07
N THR A 95 9.14 -1.26 -10.81
CA THR A 95 9.43 0.05 -10.22
C THR A 95 8.12 0.79 -9.96
N PHE A 96 7.88 1.01 -8.68
CA PHE A 96 6.69 1.65 -8.17
C PHE A 96 6.78 3.16 -8.12
N MET A 97 5.64 3.82 -8.34
CA MET A 97 5.37 5.22 -8.01
C MET A 97 6.55 6.18 -8.29
N PRO A 98 6.65 6.78 -9.49
CA PRO A 98 7.64 7.82 -9.74
C PRO A 98 7.54 8.90 -8.66
N GLY A 99 8.54 8.95 -7.77
CA GLY A 99 8.62 9.95 -6.70
C GLY A 99 8.58 9.43 -5.25
N MET A 100 8.34 8.14 -4.98
CA MET A 100 8.50 7.62 -3.61
C MET A 100 9.94 7.10 -3.41
N PRO A 101 10.80 7.82 -2.68
CA PRO A 101 12.18 7.39 -2.53
C PRO A 101 12.23 6.11 -1.70
N LYS A 102 13.07 5.15 -2.12
CA LYS A 102 13.36 3.91 -1.40
C LYS A 102 13.58 4.14 0.11
N THR A 103 14.13 5.31 0.46
CA THR A 103 14.32 5.77 1.84
C THR A 103 13.06 5.74 2.72
N PHE A 104 11.85 5.78 2.16
CA PHE A 104 10.61 5.73 2.96
C PHE A 104 10.40 4.39 3.68
N ILE A 105 10.88 3.28 3.09
CA ILE A 105 10.83 1.94 3.70
C ILE A 105 12.11 1.65 4.52
N PHE A 106 13.23 2.27 4.14
CA PHE A 106 14.56 1.98 4.70
C PHE A 106 15.04 2.95 5.80
N GLN A 107 14.27 3.99 6.15
CA GLN A 107 14.63 4.88 7.26
C GLN A 107 13.77 4.57 8.49
N ASN A 108 14.44 4.12 9.55
CA ASN A 108 13.94 4.18 10.93
C ASN A 108 13.68 5.63 11.34
#